data_AF-A0A0A0LZ30-F1
#
_entry.id   AF-A0A0A0LZ30-F1
#
_cell.length_a   1.000
_cell.length_b   1.000
_cell.length_c   1.000
_cell.angle_alpha   90.00
_cell.angle_beta   90.00
_cell.angle_gamma   90.00
#
_symmetry.space_group_name_H-M   'P 1'
#
loop_
_entity.id
_entity.type
_entity.pdbx_description
1 polymer ?
#
loop_
_entity_poly.entity_id
_entity_poly.type
_entity_poly.pdbx_seq_one_letter_code
_entity_poly.pdbx_strand_id
1 'polypeptide(L)'
;MSLRFDFITNSIVKRITSLDSKNFHVNILGCNNLTFQGVNIIAPEDSPNTDGIHIGRSIGISILKSRIATGDDCISLGDGSKQVKVANVTCGPGHGISIGSLGKYTNEEPVEGVIVKNCTIMNTTNGVRIKTWPLLMLVLPPTCIFQTLQWSTLATQFS
;
A
#
# COMPACT_ATOMS: atom_id res chain seq x y z
N MET A 1 -7.52 0.63 -13.86
CA MET A 1 -7.91 0.58 -12.45
C MET A 1 -9.39 0.24 -12.34
N SER A 2 -9.79 -0.50 -11.30
CA SER A 2 -11.20 -0.87 -11.06
C SER A 2 -11.96 0.07 -10.13
N LEU A 3 -11.39 0.45 -8.98
CA LEU A 3 -12.06 1.30 -7.98
C LEU A 3 -11.17 2.49 -7.59
N ARG A 4 -11.78 3.68 -7.53
CA ARG A 4 -11.11 4.91 -7.15
C ARG A 4 -11.90 5.65 -6.07
N PHE A 5 -11.23 6.03 -5.00
CA PHE A 5 -11.77 6.81 -3.88
C PHE A 5 -10.99 8.10 -3.78
N ASP A 6 -11.62 9.21 -4.16
CA ASP A 6 -11.02 10.54 -4.15
C ASP A 6 -11.72 11.41 -3.09
N PHE A 7 -10.94 12.00 -2.19
CA PHE A 7 -11.40 12.98 -1.18
C PHE A 7 -12.51 12.49 -0.26
N ILE A 8 -12.56 11.18 -0.01
CA ILE A 8 -13.54 10.55 0.87
C ILE A 8 -13.13 10.72 2.32
N THR A 9 -14.09 11.10 3.17
CA THR A 9 -13.87 11.29 4.60
C THR A 9 -14.80 10.38 5.43
N ASN A 10 -14.32 9.87 6.57
CA ASN A 10 -15.11 9.14 7.58
C ASN A 10 -15.97 8.01 7.01
N SER A 11 -15.33 7.08 6.32
CA SER A 11 -16.04 6.06 5.55
C SER A 11 -15.48 4.67 5.77
N ILE A 12 -16.29 3.66 5.47
CA ILE A 12 -15.86 2.26 5.57
C ILE A 12 -16.33 1.45 4.35
N VAL A 13 -15.39 0.78 3.71
CA VAL A 13 -15.61 -0.21 2.66
C VAL A 13 -15.46 -1.60 3.26
N LYS A 14 -16.52 -2.41 3.21
CA LYS A 14 -16.57 -3.73 3.87
C LYS A 14 -16.97 -4.83 2.91
N ARG A 15 -16.27 -5.97 2.99
CA ARG A 15 -16.68 -7.26 2.39
C ARG A 15 -16.99 -7.19 0.89
N ILE A 16 -16.17 -6.45 0.16
CA ILE A 16 -16.20 -6.44 -1.31
C ILE A 16 -15.12 -7.37 -1.86
N THR A 17 -15.37 -7.90 -3.06
CA THR A 17 -14.36 -8.62 -3.85
C THR A 17 -14.08 -7.84 -5.13
N SER A 18 -12.80 -7.62 -5.43
CA SER A 18 -12.33 -7.07 -6.71
C SER A 18 -11.53 -8.15 -7.43
N LEU A 19 -11.95 -8.51 -8.64
CA LEU A 19 -11.41 -9.63 -9.42
C LEU A 19 -10.87 -9.10 -10.77
N ASP A 20 -9.69 -9.56 -11.16
CA ASP A 20 -9.08 -9.40 -12.48
C ASP A 20 -9.08 -7.96 -13.01
N SER A 21 -8.61 -7.02 -12.18
CA SER A 21 -8.40 -5.64 -12.62
C SER A 21 -7.32 -5.60 -13.69
N LYS A 22 -7.54 -4.84 -14.77
CA LYS A 22 -6.54 -4.63 -15.84
C LYS A 22 -5.31 -3.81 -15.40
N ASN A 23 -5.34 -3.28 -14.18
CA ASN A 23 -4.29 -2.45 -13.56
C ASN A 23 -4.57 -2.43 -12.02
N PHE A 24 -4.30 -1.34 -11.30
CA PHE A 24 -4.56 -1.24 -9.86
C PHE A 24 -6.02 -1.58 -9.51
N HIS A 25 -6.25 -2.41 -8.51
CA HIS A 25 -7.61 -2.75 -8.08
C HIS A 25 -8.28 -1.59 -7.36
N VAL A 26 -7.58 -0.95 -6.42
CA VAL A 26 -8.08 0.16 -5.61
C VAL A 26 -7.05 1.28 -5.57
N ASN A 27 -7.47 2.51 -5.85
CA ASN A 27 -6.69 3.73 -5.60
C ASN A 27 -7.40 4.62 -4.59
N ILE A 28 -6.66 5.05 -3.57
CA ILE A 28 -7.10 5.93 -2.50
C ILE A 28 -6.29 7.22 -2.60
N LEU A 29 -6.96 8.34 -2.89
CA LEU A 29 -6.30 9.64 -3.05
C LEU A 29 -7.02 10.71 -2.22
N GLY A 30 -6.26 11.49 -1.45
CA GLY A 30 -6.84 12.63 -0.71
C GLY A 30 -7.84 12.25 0.38
N CYS A 31 -7.87 10.99 0.81
CA CYS A 31 -8.89 10.48 1.73
C CYS A 31 -8.49 10.70 3.20
N ASN A 32 -9.48 10.82 4.08
CA ASN A 32 -9.28 11.00 5.52
C ASN A 32 -10.17 10.03 6.31
N ASN A 33 -9.57 9.24 7.21
CA ASN A 33 -10.29 8.30 8.05
C ASN A 33 -11.18 7.32 7.24
N LEU A 34 -10.52 6.55 6.37
CA LEU A 34 -11.15 5.56 5.51
C LEU A 34 -10.65 4.16 5.86
N THR A 35 -11.60 3.25 6.12
CA THR A 35 -11.29 1.85 6.46
C THR A 35 -11.71 0.90 5.35
N PHE A 36 -10.81 0.01 4.96
CA PHE A 36 -11.09 -1.19 4.17
C PHE A 36 -11.06 -2.40 5.11
N GLN A 37 -12.17 -3.12 5.22
CA GLN A 37 -12.28 -4.26 6.14
C GLN A 37 -12.87 -5.49 5.47
N GLY A 38 -12.16 -6.63 5.55
CA GLY A 38 -12.65 -7.88 4.99
C GLY A 38 -12.73 -7.85 3.46
N VAL A 39 -11.84 -7.11 2.80
CA VAL A 39 -11.84 -7.02 1.34
C VAL A 39 -11.01 -8.15 0.73
N ASN A 40 -11.48 -8.67 -0.41
CA ASN A 40 -10.78 -9.68 -1.18
C ASN A 40 -10.34 -9.07 -2.52
N ILE A 41 -9.06 -9.16 -2.83
CA ILE A 41 -8.49 -8.74 -4.11
C ILE A 41 -7.80 -9.93 -4.74
N ILE A 42 -8.12 -10.20 -5.99
CA ILE A 42 -7.68 -11.38 -6.72
C ILE A 42 -7.31 -10.97 -8.15
N ALA A 43 -6.06 -11.19 -8.52
CA ALA A 43 -5.56 -11.20 -9.89
C ALA A 43 -4.49 -12.30 -10.04
N PRO A 44 -4.21 -12.76 -11.28
CA PRO A 44 -3.12 -13.70 -11.55
C PRO A 44 -1.75 -13.14 -11.10
N GLU A 45 -0.87 -14.02 -10.63
CA GLU A 45 0.48 -13.68 -10.16
C GLU A 45 1.37 -13.09 -11.26
N ASP A 46 1.14 -13.49 -12.50
CA ASP A 46 1.86 -13.01 -13.69
C ASP A 46 1.22 -11.76 -14.32
N SER A 47 0.15 -11.21 -13.72
CA SER A 47 -0.56 -10.04 -14.25
C SER A 47 0.13 -8.74 -13.84
N PRO A 48 0.81 -8.03 -14.76
CA PRO A 48 1.63 -6.87 -14.42
C PRO A 48 0.77 -5.69 -13.95
N ASN A 49 1.31 -4.91 -12.99
CA ASN A 49 0.72 -3.67 -12.50
C ASN A 49 -0.71 -3.82 -11.94
N THR A 50 -1.00 -4.98 -11.35
CA THR A 50 -2.28 -5.27 -10.69
C THR A 50 -2.24 -4.96 -9.20
N ASP A 51 -1.62 -3.84 -8.79
CA ASP A 51 -1.51 -3.44 -7.39
C ASP A 51 -2.87 -3.55 -6.67
N GLY A 52 -2.85 -4.09 -5.45
CA GLY A 52 -4.08 -4.32 -4.69
C GLY A 52 -4.71 -3.00 -4.23
N ILE A 53 -4.11 -2.38 -3.21
CA ILE A 53 -4.55 -1.08 -2.69
C ILE A 53 -3.40 -0.09 -2.74
N HIS A 54 -3.52 0.89 -3.63
CA HIS A 54 -2.61 2.04 -3.69
C HIS A 54 -3.17 3.20 -2.85
N ILE A 55 -2.33 3.79 -2.00
CA ILE A 55 -2.66 4.92 -1.14
C ILE A 55 -1.75 6.10 -1.48
N GLY A 56 -2.32 7.26 -1.76
CA GLY A 56 -1.58 8.51 -1.93
C GLY A 56 -2.27 9.67 -1.21
N ARG A 57 -1.49 10.59 -0.66
CA ARG A 57 -1.95 11.87 -0.05
C ARG A 57 -3.15 11.71 0.86
N SER A 58 -3.14 10.68 1.68
CA SER A 58 -4.29 10.27 2.50
C SER A 58 -3.88 10.08 3.94
N ILE A 59 -4.77 10.37 4.88
CA ILE A 59 -4.51 10.31 6.33
C ILE A 59 -5.49 9.37 7.05
N GLY A 60 -4.99 8.55 7.97
CA GLY A 60 -5.84 7.69 8.80
C GLY A 60 -6.47 6.55 8.01
N ILE A 61 -5.71 5.92 7.12
CA ILE A 61 -6.19 4.80 6.31
C ILE A 61 -5.96 3.48 7.04
N SER A 62 -7.01 2.66 7.16
CA SER A 62 -6.93 1.34 7.80
C SER A 62 -7.31 0.22 6.83
N ILE A 63 -6.42 -0.76 6.63
CA ILE A 63 -6.68 -1.98 5.85
C ILE A 63 -6.64 -3.17 6.80
N LEU A 64 -7.79 -3.81 7.02
CA LEU A 64 -8.00 -4.75 8.13
C LEU A 64 -8.63 -6.06 7.66
N LYS A 65 -8.10 -7.21 8.14
CA LYS A 65 -8.74 -8.52 7.97
C LYS A 65 -9.01 -8.88 6.50
N SER A 66 -8.08 -8.54 5.60
CA SER A 66 -8.28 -8.61 4.16
C SER A 66 -7.36 -9.66 3.53
N ARG A 67 -7.72 -10.16 2.34
CA ARG A 67 -6.88 -11.05 1.54
C ARG A 67 -6.59 -10.41 0.18
N ILE A 68 -5.31 -10.28 -0.15
CA ILE A 68 -4.86 -9.60 -1.37
C ILE A 68 -3.87 -10.51 -2.09
N ALA A 69 -4.24 -10.93 -3.30
CA ALA A 69 -3.45 -11.75 -4.20
C ALA A 69 -3.39 -11.04 -5.55
N THR A 70 -2.20 -10.67 -5.99
CA THR A 70 -1.98 -9.81 -7.17
C THR A 70 -0.69 -10.22 -7.88
N GLY A 71 -0.45 -9.67 -9.08
CA GLY A 71 0.84 -9.79 -9.76
C GLY A 71 1.83 -8.66 -9.45
N ASP A 72 1.43 -7.68 -8.63
CA ASP A 72 2.29 -6.58 -8.17
C ASP A 72 2.13 -6.37 -6.65
N ASP A 73 2.38 -5.16 -6.12
CA ASP A 73 2.27 -4.85 -4.70
C ASP A 73 0.86 -5.14 -4.16
N CYS A 74 0.75 -5.88 -3.05
CA CYS A 74 -0.54 -6.06 -2.37
C CYS A 74 -1.08 -4.71 -1.87
N ILE A 75 -0.18 -3.93 -1.28
CA ILE A 75 -0.47 -2.58 -0.77
C ILE A 75 0.73 -1.71 -1.11
N SER A 76 0.48 -0.59 -1.78
CA SER A 76 1.51 0.39 -2.12
C SER A 76 1.17 1.77 -1.56
N LEU A 77 2.17 2.48 -1.01
CA LEU A 77 2.01 3.81 -0.42
C LEU A 77 2.82 4.84 -1.20
N GLY A 78 2.15 5.81 -1.81
CA GLY A 78 2.75 6.99 -2.45
C GLY A 78 2.89 8.18 -1.50
N ASP A 79 3.30 9.31 -2.07
CA ASP A 79 3.61 10.57 -1.37
C ASP A 79 2.45 11.04 -0.48
N GLY A 80 2.78 11.63 0.67
CA GLY A 80 1.80 12.23 1.58
C GLY A 80 0.85 11.25 2.26
N SER A 81 1.15 9.95 2.24
CA SER A 81 0.40 8.94 3.00
C SER A 81 0.77 8.98 4.47
N LYS A 82 -0.17 9.31 5.35
CA LYS A 82 0.07 9.52 6.78
C LYS A 82 -0.85 8.64 7.65
N GLN A 83 -0.35 8.13 8.77
CA GLN A 83 -1.12 7.32 9.72
C GLN A 83 -1.84 6.13 9.05
N VAL A 84 -1.07 5.30 8.35
CA VAL A 84 -1.60 4.12 7.64
C VAL A 84 -1.44 2.88 8.50
N LYS A 85 -2.52 2.13 8.70
CA LYS A 85 -2.54 0.89 9.47
C LYS A 85 -2.95 -0.29 8.61
N VAL A 86 -2.07 -1.28 8.49
CA VAL A 86 -2.37 -2.57 7.86
C VAL A 86 -2.34 -3.65 8.94
N ALA A 87 -3.44 -4.36 9.15
CA ALA A 87 -3.48 -5.37 10.20
C ALA A 87 -4.33 -6.60 9.88
N ASN A 88 -3.81 -7.79 10.22
CA ASN A 88 -4.46 -9.07 9.92
C ASN A 88 -4.73 -9.24 8.42
N VAL A 89 -3.76 -8.88 7.59
CA VAL A 89 -3.86 -9.00 6.13
C VAL A 89 -3.05 -10.21 5.67
N THR A 90 -3.64 -11.02 4.79
CA THR A 90 -2.91 -12.03 4.01
C THR A 90 -2.57 -11.41 2.67
N CYS A 91 -1.29 -11.22 2.41
CA CYS A 91 -0.73 -10.69 1.17
C CYS A 91 0.04 -11.80 0.46
N GLY A 92 -0.34 -12.11 -0.76
CA GLY A 92 0.31 -13.18 -1.52
C GLY A 92 -0.60 -13.91 -2.49
N PRO A 93 -0.13 -14.19 -3.73
CA PRO A 93 1.16 -13.81 -4.30
C PRO A 93 1.30 -12.31 -4.63
N GLY A 94 2.47 -11.87 -5.11
CA GLY A 94 2.74 -10.49 -5.57
C GLY A 94 4.09 -9.91 -5.12
N HIS A 95 4.17 -8.59 -4.94
CA HIS A 95 5.41 -7.89 -4.54
C HIS A 95 5.50 -7.54 -3.05
N GLY A 96 4.50 -7.93 -2.24
CA GLY A 96 4.47 -7.62 -0.81
C GLY A 96 3.81 -6.28 -0.50
N ILE A 97 4.22 -5.67 0.62
CA ILE A 97 3.78 -4.33 1.02
C ILE A 97 4.90 -3.35 0.72
N SER A 98 4.65 -2.38 -0.13
CA SER A 98 5.65 -1.43 -0.61
C SER A 98 5.35 -0.01 -0.17
N ILE A 99 6.37 0.70 0.31
CA ILE A 99 6.33 2.16 0.44
C ILE A 99 7.14 2.75 -0.71
N GLY A 100 6.48 3.59 -1.50
CA GLY A 100 7.00 4.23 -2.70
C GLY A 100 6.61 3.51 -4.00
N SER A 101 7.22 3.87 -5.12
CA SER A 101 8.46 4.66 -5.20
C SER A 101 8.30 6.14 -4.82
N LEU A 102 9.27 6.68 -4.08
CA LEU A 102 9.35 8.09 -3.68
C LEU A 102 10.68 8.74 -4.10
N GLY A 103 10.77 10.06 -4.09
CA GLY A 103 11.94 10.84 -4.49
C GLY A 103 12.05 11.10 -5.99
N LYS A 104 11.00 10.86 -6.78
CA LYS A 104 11.02 11.09 -8.23
C LYS A 104 10.68 12.54 -8.56
N TYR A 105 9.69 13.08 -7.87
CA TYR A 105 9.12 14.39 -8.15
C TYR A 105 9.58 15.42 -7.11
N THR A 106 9.64 16.68 -7.53
CA THR A 106 9.83 17.80 -6.61
C THR A 106 8.56 17.96 -5.77
N ASN A 107 8.74 18.31 -4.48
CA ASN A 107 7.65 18.53 -3.51
C ASN A 107 6.83 17.28 -3.18
N GLU A 108 7.43 16.09 -3.22
CA GLU A 108 6.80 14.91 -2.61
C GLU A 108 6.70 15.09 -1.09
N GLU A 109 5.51 14.83 -0.56
CA GLU A 109 5.25 14.82 0.87
C GLU A 109 5.74 13.49 1.49
N PRO A 110 6.19 13.51 2.75
CA PRO A 110 6.66 12.31 3.43
C PRO A 110 5.55 11.28 3.61
N VAL A 111 5.95 10.01 3.66
CA VAL A 111 5.12 8.92 4.19
C VAL A 111 5.42 8.76 5.67
N GLU A 112 4.39 8.89 6.51
CA GLU A 112 4.56 8.95 7.96
C GLU A 112 3.57 8.05 8.72
N GLY A 113 4.04 7.41 9.80
CA GLY A 113 3.18 6.69 10.73
C GLY A 113 2.54 5.46 10.10
N VAL A 114 3.36 4.61 9.47
CA VAL A 114 2.91 3.35 8.87
C VAL A 114 3.10 2.22 9.87
N ILE A 115 2.01 1.52 10.17
CA ILE A 115 2.00 0.37 11.07
C ILE A 115 1.49 -0.84 10.30
N VAL A 116 2.30 -1.88 10.24
CA VAL A 116 1.89 -3.18 9.70
C VAL A 116 2.04 -4.25 10.78
N LYS A 117 0.94 -4.93 11.08
CA LYS A 117 0.85 -5.81 12.23
C LYS A 117 0.09 -7.09 11.93
N ASN A 118 0.60 -8.23 12.41
CA ASN A 118 -0.05 -9.53 12.30
C ASN A 118 -0.45 -9.85 10.85
N CYS A 119 0.46 -9.64 9.89
CA CYS A 119 0.20 -9.94 8.49
C CYS A 119 0.91 -11.22 8.08
N THR A 120 0.28 -11.98 7.20
CA THR A 120 0.90 -13.13 6.54
C THR A 120 1.31 -12.69 5.15
N ILE A 121 2.60 -12.78 4.86
CA ILE A 121 3.15 -12.43 3.55
C ILE A 121 3.74 -13.70 2.96
N MET A 122 3.18 -14.19 1.86
CA MET A 122 3.51 -15.51 1.31
C MET A 122 3.56 -15.48 -0.20
N ASN A 123 4.47 -16.25 -0.80
CA ASN A 123 4.63 -16.33 -2.26
C ASN A 123 4.78 -14.93 -2.90
N THR A 124 5.47 -14.03 -2.22
CA THR A 124 5.76 -12.68 -2.73
C THR A 124 7.25 -12.52 -2.98
N THR A 125 7.60 -11.64 -3.92
CA THR A 125 9.01 -11.32 -4.18
C THR A 125 9.67 -10.54 -3.06
N ASN A 126 8.88 -9.85 -2.21
CA ASN A 126 9.36 -9.12 -1.05
C ASN A 126 8.37 -9.25 0.12
N GLY A 127 8.85 -9.10 1.35
CA GLY A 127 8.00 -8.95 2.53
C GLY A 127 7.41 -7.55 2.59
N VAL A 128 8.13 -6.69 3.31
CA VAL A 128 7.91 -5.26 3.34
C VAL A 128 9.10 -4.59 2.66
N ARG A 129 8.85 -3.61 1.80
CA ARG A 129 9.89 -2.94 1.01
C ARG A 129 9.70 -1.43 0.99
N ILE A 130 10.81 -0.71 0.94
CA ILE A 130 10.85 0.74 0.67
C ILE A 130 11.53 0.95 -0.68
N LYS A 131 10.92 1.75 -1.56
CA LYS A 131 11.41 2.08 -2.90
C LYS A 131 11.65 3.59 -2.99
N THR A 132 12.88 4.01 -3.28
CA THR A 132 13.22 5.41 -3.52
C THR A 132 14.00 5.56 -4.83
N TRP A 133 13.79 6.69 -5.51
CA TRP A 133 14.64 7.12 -6.59
C TRP A 133 15.96 7.68 -6.05
N PRO A 134 17.07 7.51 -6.78
CA PRO A 134 18.33 8.15 -6.42
C PRO A 134 18.15 9.67 -6.44
N LEU A 135 18.54 10.34 -5.35
CA LEU A 135 18.53 11.79 -5.27
C LEU A 135 19.47 12.38 -6.35
N LEU A 136 18.92 13.24 -7.22
CA LEU A 136 19.76 14.18 -7.95
C LEU A 136 20.26 15.20 -6.92
N MET A 137 21.51 15.07 -6.51
CA MET A 137 22.15 15.77 -5.39
C MET A 137 22.39 17.27 -5.65
N LEU A 138 21.40 17.98 -6.19
CA LEU A 138 21.46 19.40 -6.49
C LEU A 138 20.24 20.10 -5.86
N VAL A 139 20.52 20.89 -4.84
CA VAL A 139 19.79 22.08 -4.36
C VAL A 139 18.65 21.99 -3.33
N LEU A 140 18.35 20.86 -2.68
CA LEU A 140 17.38 20.87 -1.55
C LEU A 140 17.91 20.14 -0.31
N PRO A 141 17.64 20.63 0.92
CA PRO A 141 17.94 19.90 2.14
C PRO A 141 17.22 18.54 2.10
N PRO A 142 17.78 17.48 2.71
CA PRO A 142 17.16 16.16 2.70
C PRO A 142 15.81 16.25 3.39
N THR A 143 14.73 16.34 2.62
CA THR A 143 13.39 16.09 3.14
C THR A 143 13.36 14.63 3.57
N CYS A 144 13.11 14.39 4.86
CA CYS A 144 12.93 13.04 5.36
C CYS A 144 11.69 12.45 4.68
N ILE A 145 11.88 11.50 3.76
CA ILE A 145 10.77 10.92 2.97
C ILE A 145 9.95 9.93 3.82
N PHE A 146 10.51 9.42 4.94
CA PHE A 146 9.88 8.42 5.79
C PHE A 146 9.99 8.77 7.26
N GLN A 147 8.88 8.70 7.99
CA GLN A 147 8.88 8.92 9.43
C GLN A 147 8.01 7.87 10.14
N THR A 148 8.56 7.20 11.15
CA THR A 148 7.83 6.22 11.98
C THR A 148 7.22 5.04 11.19
N LEU A 149 8.05 4.04 10.89
CA LEU A 149 7.64 2.78 10.27
C LEU A 149 7.74 1.65 11.30
N GLN A 150 6.66 0.90 11.52
CA GLN A 150 6.62 -0.21 12.48
C GLN A 150 6.06 -1.48 11.85
N TRP A 151 6.79 -2.58 12.02
CA TRP A 151 6.43 -3.91 11.51
C TRP A 151 6.48 -4.88 12.67
N SER A 152 5.38 -5.57 12.96
CA SER A 152 5.34 -6.56 14.04
C SER A 152 4.54 -7.80 13.62
N THR A 153 5.08 -8.98 13.94
CA THR A 153 4.47 -10.28 13.66
C THR A 153 4.16 -10.48 12.17
N LEU A 154 5.21 -10.62 11.36
CA LEU A 154 5.11 -11.01 9.96
C LEU A 154 5.41 -12.50 9.85
N ALA A 155 4.43 -13.30 9.41
CA ALA A 155 4.69 -14.67 9.00
C ALA A 155 5.10 -14.63 7.52
N THR A 156 6.39 -14.78 7.24
CA THR A 156 6.93 -14.87 5.88
C THR A 156 7.14 -16.32 5.50
N GLN A 157 6.46 -16.78 4.45
CA GLN A 157 6.77 -18.05 3.79
C GLN A 157 7.33 -17.74 2.40
N PHE A 158 8.65 -17.95 2.27
CA PHE A 158 9.34 -17.95 0.98
C PHE A 158 9.37 -19.40 0.49
N SER A 159 8.79 -19.65 -0.68
CA SER A 159 8.86 -20.94 -1.38
C SER A 159 10.12 -21.02 -2.24
#